data_AF-A0A3B8JST3-F1
#
_entry.id   AF-A0A3B8JST3-F1
#
_cell.length_a   1.000
_cell.length_b   1.000
_cell.length_c   1.000
_cell.angle_alpha   90.00
_cell.angle_beta   90.00
_cell.angle_gamma   90.00
#
_symmetry.space_group_name_H-M   'P 1'
#
loop_
_entity.id
_entity.type
_entity.pdbx_description
1 polymer ?
#
loop_
_entity_poly.entity_id
_entity_poly.type
_entity_poly.pdbx_seq_one_letter_code
_entity_poly.pdbx_strand_id
1 'polypeptide(L)' 'MLRSGDQGSAVFTVQKALWNQGYYIRRDGVYGPQTRAAVFRFQKNRGLLADGKVGAQTRRSLGIRG' A
#
# COMPACT_ATOMS: atom_id res chain seq x y z
N MET A 1 4.14 -7.73 -7.11
CA MET A 1 4.28 -6.26 -7.02
C MET A 1 2.92 -5.68 -7.28
N LEU A 2 2.45 -4.67 -6.52
CA LEU A 2 1.14 -4.05 -6.76
C LEU A 2 1.27 -2.58 -7.19
N ARG A 3 0.37 -2.13 -8.06
CA ARG A 3 0.34 -0.80 -8.68
C ARG A 3 -1.08 -0.41 -9.12
N SER A 4 -1.24 0.83 -9.59
CA SER A 4 -2.51 1.32 -10.14
C SER A 4 -3.13 0.35 -11.14
N GLY A 5 -4.42 0.08 -10.98
CA GLY A 5 -5.18 -0.83 -11.83
C GLY A 5 -5.28 -2.26 -11.28
N ASP A 6 -4.38 -2.67 -10.37
CA ASP A 6 -4.46 -3.99 -9.75
C ASP A 6 -5.67 -4.09 -8.80
N GLN A 7 -6.23 -5.29 -8.67
CA GLN A 7 -7.38 -5.56 -7.81
C GLN A 7 -7.27 -6.91 -7.09
N GLY A 8 -8.04 -7.09 -6.02
CA GLY A 8 -8.19 -8.36 -5.30
C GLY A 8 -7.68 -8.37 -3.85
N SER A 9 -7.62 -9.55 -3.26
CA SER A 9 -7.29 -9.76 -1.84
C SER A 9 -5.92 -9.23 -1.43
N ALA A 10 -4.94 -9.28 -2.33
CA ALA A 10 -3.61 -8.72 -2.10
C ALA A 10 -3.65 -7.19 -1.94
N VAL A 11 -4.46 -6.50 -2.76
CA VAL A 11 -4.67 -5.05 -2.64
C VAL A 11 -5.42 -4.72 -1.36
N PHE A 12 -6.46 -5.48 -1.03
CA PHE A 12 -7.20 -5.31 0.22
C PHE A 12 -6.28 -5.45 1.44
N THR A 13 -5.37 -6.43 1.42
CA THR A 13 -4.37 -6.64 2.47
C THR A 13 -3.46 -5.42 2.65
N VAL A 14 -3.00 -4.82 1.54
CA VAL A 14 -2.22 -3.57 1.58
C VAL A 14 -3.05 -2.43 2.16
N GLN A 15 -4.28 -2.23 1.70
CA GLN A 15 -5.14 -1.15 2.20
C GLN A 15 -5.44 -1.31 3.69
N LYS A 16 -5.63 -2.56 4.16
CA LYS A 16 -5.78 -2.86 5.59
C LYS A 16 -4.50 -2.54 6.37
N ALA A 17 -3.33 -2.91 5.85
CA ALA A 17 -2.06 -2.59 6.51
C ALA A 17 -1.82 -1.07 6.58
N LEU A 18 -2.09 -0.33 5.49
CA LEU A 18 -2.03 1.13 5.46
C LEU A 18 -2.97 1.76 6.49
N TRP A 19 -4.21 1.26 6.59
CA TRP A 19 -5.17 1.70 7.59
C TRP A 19 -4.62 1.52 9.02
N ASN A 20 -4.03 0.37 9.32
CA ASN A 20 -3.41 0.09 10.62
C ASN A 20 -2.19 0.98 10.91
N GLN A 21 -1.59 1.57 9.88
CA GLN A 21 -0.49 2.54 9.98
C GLN A 21 -0.99 3.99 10.05
N GLY A 22 -2.31 4.22 10.13
CA GLY A 22 -2.93 5.56 10.21
C GLY A 22 -3.23 6.20 8.85
N TYR A 23 -3.08 5.48 7.74
CA TYR A 23 -3.47 5.96 6.40
C TYR A 23 -4.89 5.48 6.08
N TYR A 24 -5.89 6.25 6.52
CA TYR A 24 -7.30 5.91 6.34
C TYR A 24 -7.75 6.11 4.89
N ILE A 25 -7.95 5.00 4.17
CA ILE A 25 -8.41 4.94 2.78
C ILE A 25 -9.46 3.83 2.60
N ARG A 26 -10.21 3.86 1.49
CA ARG A 26 -11.12 2.76 1.17
C ARG A 26 -10.35 1.44 1.06
N ARG A 27 -10.88 0.38 1.68
CA ARG A 27 -10.35 -1.00 1.64
C ARG A 27 -11.27 -1.86 0.78
N ASP A 28 -11.32 -1.55 -0.50
CA ASP A 28 -12.21 -2.16 -1.50
C ASP A 28 -11.52 -3.25 -2.33
N GLY A 29 -10.22 -3.48 -2.10
CA GLY A 29 -9.41 -4.35 -2.93
C GLY A 29 -9.07 -3.76 -4.29
N VAL A 30 -9.22 -2.44 -4.51
CA VAL A 30 -8.89 -1.76 -5.76
C VAL A 30 -7.71 -0.81 -5.56
N TYR A 31 -6.66 -0.97 -6.39
CA TYR A 31 -5.50 -0.11 -6.32
C TYR A 31 -5.77 1.17 -7.11
N GLY A 32 -6.65 2.00 -6.57
CA GLY A 32 -7.01 3.30 -7.13
C GLY A 32 -6.04 4.43 -6.74
N PRO A 33 -6.33 5.67 -7.17
CA PRO A 33 -5.53 6.85 -6.85
C PRO A 33 -5.31 7.07 -5.35
N GLN A 34 -6.33 6.78 -4.52
CA GLN A 34 -6.24 6.88 -3.06
C GLN A 34 -5.22 5.88 -2.48
N THR A 35 -5.27 4.62 -2.92
CA THR A 35 -4.30 3.58 -2.52
C THR A 35 -2.89 3.98 -2.92
N ARG A 36 -2.68 4.44 -4.16
CA ARG A 36 -1.37 4.90 -4.63
C ARG A 36 -0.83 6.06 -3.79
N ALA A 37 -1.67 7.06 -3.49
CA ALA A 37 -1.27 8.22 -2.70
C ALA A 37 -0.92 7.83 -1.26
N ALA A 38 -1.67 6.92 -0.63
CA ALA A 38 -1.38 6.40 0.69
C ALA A 38 -0.05 5.61 0.72
N VAL A 39 0.19 4.74 -0.27
CA VAL A 39 1.46 4.01 -0.40
C VAL A 39 2.63 4.97 -0.56
N PHE A 40 2.49 5.98 -1.42
CA PHE A 40 3.52 6.99 -1.64
C PHE A 40 3.86 7.75 -0.33
N ARG A 41 2.84 8.19 0.42
CA ARG A 41 3.04 8.87 1.72
C ARG A 41 3.68 7.93 2.75
N PHE A 42 3.24 6.69 2.81
CA PHE A 42 3.83 5.66 3.66
C PHE A 42 5.32 5.46 3.35
N GLN A 43 5.67 5.28 2.07
CA GLN A 43 7.06 5.12 1.63
C GLN A 43 7.91 6.32 2.04
N LYS A 44 7.43 7.55 1.79
CA LYS A 44 8.12 8.79 2.19
C LYS A 44 8.38 8.84 3.69
N ASN A 45 7.36 8.53 4.51
CA ASN A 45 7.46 8.55 5.97
C ASN A 45 8.39 7.46 6.53
N ARG A 46 8.62 6.38 5.77
CA ARG A 46 9.50 5.26 6.14
C ARG A 46 10.90 5.34 5.52
N GLY A 47 11.22 6.42 4.80
CA GLY A 47 12.51 6.57 4.11
C GLY A 47 12.73 5.55 2.97
N LEU A 48 11.63 5.02 2.40
CA LEU A 48 11.69 4.11 1.25
C LEU A 48 11.65 4.90 -0.06
N LEU A 49 11.99 4.25 -1.17
CA LEU A 49 11.69 4.79 -2.51
C LEU A 49 10.18 5.04 -2.63
N ALA A 50 9.79 6.30 -2.75
CA ALA A 50 8.39 6.72 -2.83
C ALA A 50 7.91 6.72 -4.30
N ASP A 51 7.60 5.55 -4.84
CA ASP A 51 7.10 5.38 -6.21
C ASP A 51 5.59 5.10 -6.28
N GLY A 52 4.94 4.95 -5.12
CA GLY A 52 3.53 4.61 -4.98
C GLY A 52 3.21 3.17 -5.40
N LYS A 53 4.20 2.28 -5.44
CA LYS A 53 4.06 0.87 -5.80
C LYS A 53 4.41 -0.01 -4.60
N VAL A 54 3.78 -1.17 -4.49
CA VAL A 54 4.02 -2.11 -3.40
C VAL A 54 4.94 -3.25 -3.86
N GLY A 55 6.24 -3.04 -3.67
CA GLY A 55 7.30 -4.03 -3.85
C GLY A 55 7.60 -4.83 -2.58
N ALA A 56 8.66 -5.64 -2.61
CA ALA A 56 9.05 -6.47 -1.46
C ALA A 56 9.42 -5.64 -0.22
N GLN A 57 10.16 -4.54 -0.40
CA GLN A 57 10.53 -3.62 0.69
C GLN A 57 9.29 -2.96 1.31
N THR A 58 8.37 -2.43 0.49
CA THR A 58 7.11 -1.84 0.97
C THR A 58 6.29 -2.85 1.77
N ARG A 59 6.17 -4.10 1.29
CA ARG A 59 5.43 -5.17 2.01
C ARG A 59 6.05 -5.49 3.36
N ARG A 60 7.38 -5.65 3.41
CA ARG A 60 8.11 -5.89 4.68
C ARG A 60 7.87 -4.75 5.67
N SER A 61 7.97 -3.50 5.22
CA SER A 61 7.74 -2.32 6.06
C SER A 61 6.29 -2.19 6.54
N LEU A 62 5.32 -2.65 5.73
CA LEU A 62 3.90 -2.75 6.13
C LEU A 62 3.61 -3.93 7.08
N GLY A 63 4.59 -4.77 7.38
CA GLY A 63 4.40 -5.98 8.19
C GLY A 63 3.63 -7.09 7.46
N ILE A 64 3.47 -7.00 6.13
CA ILE A 64 2.83 -8.02 5.31
C ILE A 64 3.87 -9.09 5.03
N ARG A 65 3.77 -10.20 5.78
CA ARG A 65 4.56 -11.41 5.55
C ARG A 65 3.83 -12.28 4.52
N GLY A 66 4.58 -12.81 3.56
CA GLY A 66 4.12 -13.85 2.64
C GLY A 66 4.21 -15.20 3.32
#